data_AF-A0A7I7STC9-F1
#
_entry.id   AF-A0A7I7STC9-F1
#
_cell.length_a   1.000
_cell.length_b   1.000
_cell.length_c   1.000
_cell.angle_alpha   90.00
_cell.angle_beta   90.00
_cell.angle_gamma   90.00
#
_symmetry.space_group_name_H-M   'P 1'
#
loop_
_entity.id
_entity.type
_entity.pdbx_description
1 polymer ?
#
loop_
_entity_poly.entity_id
_entity_poly.type
_entity_poly.pdbx_seq_one_letter_code
_entity_poly.pdbx_strand_id
1 'polypeptide(L)'
;MPLRSERTLDDMGNEIDPLESVAVAVRQARDAGYTWQQIRAVLGEPPATPALPEAEELARTVIDDLAHARWADVSARFDATMRDGLTDEELAQGWEHIAGLAGGYQSHRDTDAVRVGDFTTTNTPLTFAAGEFVARISFRDDRTIAGLYILDPNAAGAQAR
;
A
#
# COMPACT_ATOMS: atom_id res chain seq x y z
N MET A 1 35.64 -14.23 52.69
CA MET A 1 35.54 -15.33 51.69
C MET A 1 34.10 -15.84 51.70
N PRO A 2 33.53 -16.22 50.54
CA PRO A 2 32.62 -15.33 49.81
C PRO A 2 31.13 -15.72 49.83
N LEU A 3 30.35 -14.71 49.45
CA LEU A 3 28.93 -14.71 49.11
C LEU A 3 28.62 -15.74 48.01
N ARG A 4 27.54 -16.52 48.17
CA ARG A 4 26.90 -17.22 47.06
C ARG A 4 25.47 -16.72 46.93
N SER A 5 25.33 -15.68 46.11
CA SER A 5 24.06 -15.22 45.57
C SER A 5 23.56 -16.29 44.61
N GLU A 6 22.55 -17.06 45.02
CA GLU A 6 21.73 -17.83 44.07
C GLU A 6 20.62 -16.90 43.58
N ARG A 7 20.91 -16.22 42.46
CA ARG A 7 19.88 -15.69 41.58
C ARG A 7 19.28 -16.90 40.85
N THR A 8 18.02 -17.19 41.14
CA THR A 8 17.16 -17.95 40.24
C THR A 8 16.00 -17.02 39.91
N LEU A 9 16.26 -16.11 38.99
CA LEU A 9 15.27 -15.24 38.37
C LEU A 9 15.55 -15.20 36.87
N ASP A 10 15.74 -16.38 36.28
CA ASP A 10 16.11 -16.57 34.88
C ASP A 10 15.20 -17.65 34.26
N ASP A 11 13.91 -17.59 34.56
CA ASP A 11 12.88 -18.43 33.93
C ASP A 11 11.58 -17.61 33.76
N MET A 12 11.68 -16.41 33.20
CA MET A 12 10.50 -15.68 32.73
C MET A 12 10.85 -14.89 31.46
N GLY A 13 10.32 -15.37 30.33
CA GLY A 13 9.94 -14.49 29.20
C GLY A 13 11.00 -14.24 28.14
N ASN A 14 11.61 -15.27 27.57
CA ASN A 14 12.34 -15.14 26.31
C ASN A 14 11.59 -15.86 25.18
N GLU A 15 10.31 -15.52 25.02
CA GLU A 15 9.67 -15.67 23.71
C GLU A 15 10.31 -14.59 22.83
N ILE A 16 11.46 -14.91 22.25
CA ILE A 16 12.05 -14.05 21.22
C ILE A 16 11.02 -14.02 20.10
N ASP A 17 10.47 -12.84 19.82
CA ASP A 17 9.67 -12.61 18.63
C ASP A 17 10.36 -13.30 17.45
N PRO A 18 9.68 -14.18 16.69
CA PRO A 18 10.32 -14.95 15.62
C PRO A 18 11.04 -14.06 14.61
N LEU A 19 10.62 -12.80 14.49
CA LEU A 19 11.25 -11.77 13.67
C LEU A 19 12.58 -11.25 14.27
N GLU A 20 12.70 -11.15 15.59
CA GLU A 20 13.93 -10.75 16.27
C GLU A 20 15.01 -11.84 16.18
N SER A 21 14.61 -13.12 16.27
CA SER A 21 15.52 -14.27 16.12
C SER A 21 16.15 -14.32 14.72
N VAL A 22 15.35 -14.03 13.68
CA VAL A 22 15.84 -13.93 12.30
C VAL A 22 16.79 -12.73 12.13
N ALA A 23 16.48 -11.58 12.72
CA ALA A 23 17.34 -10.39 12.65
C ALA A 23 18.71 -10.61 13.34
N VAL A 24 18.75 -11.37 14.44
CA VAL A 24 20.00 -11.76 15.11
C VAL A 24 20.81 -12.73 14.24
N ALA A 25 20.17 -13.73 13.65
CA ALA A 25 20.83 -14.71 12.77
C ALA A 25 21.44 -14.06 11.51
N VAL A 26 20.72 -13.13 10.87
CA VAL A 26 21.22 -12.36 9.70
C VAL A 26 22.47 -11.55 10.07
N ARG A 27 22.46 -10.92 11.25
CA ARG A 27 23.59 -10.11 11.75
C ARG A 27 24.83 -10.96 11.98
N GLN A 28 24.67 -12.11 12.60
CA GLN A 28 25.76 -13.07 12.84
C GLN A 28 26.32 -13.64 11.52
N ALA A 29 25.46 -13.97 10.56
CA ALA A 29 25.91 -14.45 9.26
C ALA A 29 26.70 -13.38 8.49
N ARG A 30 26.27 -12.12 8.55
CA ARG A 30 27.03 -11.01 7.94
C ARG A 30 28.39 -10.80 8.61
N ASP A 31 28.47 -10.88 9.95
CA ASP A 31 29.72 -10.77 10.71
C ASP A 31 30.70 -11.93 10.37
N ALA A 32 30.15 -13.13 10.15
CA ALA A 32 30.90 -14.30 9.71
C ALA A 32 31.31 -14.27 8.21
N GLY A 33 30.99 -13.19 7.48
CA GLY A 33 31.42 -12.98 6.08
C GLY A 33 30.53 -13.65 5.03
N TYR A 34 29.33 -14.13 5.40
CA TYR A 34 28.37 -14.63 4.41
C TYR A 34 27.84 -13.51 3.54
N THR A 35 27.71 -13.78 2.24
CA THR A 35 27.12 -12.81 1.32
C THR A 35 25.60 -12.77 1.47
N TRP A 36 25.00 -11.64 1.12
CA TRP A 36 23.54 -11.48 1.10
C TRP A 36 22.82 -12.55 0.26
N GLN A 37 23.49 -13.08 -0.77
CA GLN A 37 22.95 -14.15 -1.62
C GLN A 37 22.89 -15.52 -0.91
N GLN A 38 23.86 -15.81 -0.02
CA GLN A 38 23.86 -17.05 0.75
C GLN A 38 22.85 -17.01 1.89
N ILE A 39 22.71 -15.84 2.54
CA ILE A 39 21.75 -15.63 3.63
C ILE A 39 20.31 -15.81 3.12
N ARG A 40 19.96 -15.20 1.97
CA ARG A 40 18.60 -15.37 1.38
C ARG A 40 18.30 -16.81 0.94
N ALA A 41 19.31 -17.58 0.52
CA ALA A 41 19.11 -18.96 0.08
C ALA A 41 18.70 -19.87 1.25
N VAL A 42 19.16 -19.56 2.46
CA VAL A 42 18.83 -20.31 3.69
C VAL A 42 17.51 -19.83 4.30
N LEU A 43 17.24 -18.52 4.26
CA LEU A 43 16.04 -17.93 4.86
C LEU A 43 14.78 -18.04 3.98
N GLY A 44 14.95 -18.26 2.66
CA GLY A 44 13.85 -18.14 1.70
C GLY A 44 13.52 -16.68 1.38
N GLU A 45 12.59 -16.47 0.44
CA GLU A 45 12.01 -15.14 0.23
C GLU A 45 11.15 -14.80 1.46
N PRO A 46 11.28 -13.58 2.04
CA PRO A 46 10.40 -13.21 3.15
C PRO A 46 8.94 -13.36 2.69
N PRO A 47 8.02 -13.76 3.58
CA PRO A 47 6.61 -13.80 3.22
C PRO A 47 6.24 -12.43 2.69
N ALA A 48 5.76 -12.37 1.45
CA ALA A 48 5.28 -11.14 0.87
C ALA A 48 4.21 -10.59 1.82
N THR A 49 4.42 -9.36 2.34
CA THR A 49 3.41 -8.71 3.14
C THR A 49 2.14 -8.65 2.29
N PRO A 50 1.04 -9.28 2.74
CA PRO A 50 -0.16 -9.33 1.93
C PRO A 50 -0.65 -7.91 1.67
N ALA A 51 -1.25 -7.70 0.49
CA ALA A 51 -1.98 -6.47 0.23
C ALA A 51 -3.06 -6.27 1.31
N LEU A 52 -3.39 -5.02 1.61
CA LEU A 52 -4.46 -4.68 2.53
C LEU A 52 -5.75 -5.41 2.09
N PRO A 53 -6.34 -6.28 2.93
CA PRO A 53 -7.42 -7.20 2.52
C PRO A 53 -8.72 -6.51 2.09
N GLU A 54 -8.86 -5.22 2.39
CA GLU A 54 -10.04 -4.39 2.04
C GLU A 54 -9.73 -3.38 0.93
N ALA A 55 -8.51 -3.36 0.38
CA ALA A 55 -8.08 -2.32 -0.55
C ALA A 55 -8.96 -2.23 -1.81
N GLU A 56 -9.38 -3.38 -2.35
CA GLU A 56 -10.25 -3.39 -3.53
C GLU A 56 -11.62 -2.76 -3.25
N GLU A 57 -12.23 -3.03 -2.09
CA GLU A 57 -13.51 -2.46 -1.70
C GLU A 57 -13.40 -0.96 -1.40
N LEU A 58 -12.31 -0.55 -0.75
CA LEU A 58 -11.99 0.86 -0.51
C LEU A 58 -11.81 1.60 -1.84
N ALA A 59 -11.09 1.02 -2.79
CA ALA A 59 -10.88 1.64 -4.10
C ALA A 59 -12.18 1.81 -4.87
N ARG A 60 -13.03 0.77 -4.92
CA ARG A 60 -14.36 0.86 -5.55
C ARG A 60 -15.21 1.95 -4.88
N THR A 61 -15.19 2.03 -3.55
CA THR A 61 -15.92 3.07 -2.80
C THR A 61 -15.44 4.48 -3.16
N VAL A 62 -14.11 4.69 -3.23
CA VAL A 62 -13.54 5.99 -3.61
C VAL A 62 -13.95 6.38 -5.03
N ILE A 63 -13.94 5.43 -5.97
CA ILE A 63 -14.36 5.68 -7.36
C ILE A 63 -15.85 6.02 -7.43
N ASP A 64 -16.69 5.34 -6.66
CA ASP A 64 -18.12 5.64 -6.57
C ASP A 64 -18.36 7.05 -5.99
N ASP A 65 -17.65 7.41 -4.92
CA ASP A 65 -17.75 8.75 -4.33
C ASP A 65 -17.28 9.85 -5.31
N LEU A 66 -16.21 9.60 -6.08
CA LEU A 66 -15.77 10.51 -7.16
C LEU A 66 -16.86 10.65 -8.24
N ALA A 67 -17.44 9.54 -8.70
CA ALA A 67 -18.48 9.54 -9.72
C ALA A 67 -19.76 10.25 -9.27
N HIS A 68 -20.07 10.21 -7.97
CA HIS A 68 -21.22 10.89 -7.35
C HIS A 68 -20.89 12.31 -6.86
N ALA A 69 -19.72 12.86 -7.20
CA ALA A 69 -19.26 14.19 -6.78
C ALA A 69 -19.25 14.40 -5.26
N ARG A 70 -18.97 13.33 -4.49
CA ARG A 70 -18.84 13.34 -3.04
C ARG A 70 -17.39 13.65 -2.63
N TRP A 71 -16.93 14.84 -2.99
CA TRP A 71 -15.53 15.25 -2.82
C TRP A 71 -15.08 15.22 -1.35
N ALA A 72 -15.94 15.67 -0.44
CA ALA A 72 -15.64 15.68 1.00
C ALA A 72 -15.42 14.26 1.57
N ASP A 73 -16.16 13.24 1.07
CA ASP A 73 -16.00 11.85 1.49
C ASP A 73 -14.68 11.25 0.97
N VAL A 74 -14.22 11.71 -0.20
CA VAL A 74 -12.93 11.31 -0.77
C VAL A 74 -11.78 11.99 -0.02
N SER A 75 -11.84 13.31 0.17
CA SER A 75 -10.78 14.08 0.84
C SER A 75 -10.65 13.72 2.32
N ALA A 76 -11.73 13.31 2.99
CA ALA A 76 -11.68 12.78 4.36
C ALA A 76 -10.82 11.51 4.49
N ARG A 77 -10.67 10.73 3.41
CA ARG A 77 -9.85 9.50 3.40
C ARG A 77 -8.37 9.76 3.08
N PHE A 78 -8.02 10.99 2.72
CA PHE A 78 -6.64 11.35 2.41
C PHE A 78 -5.78 11.42 3.67
N ASP A 79 -4.55 10.96 3.53
CA ASP A 79 -3.52 11.19 4.53
C ASP A 79 -3.27 12.70 4.73
N ALA A 80 -2.68 13.08 5.86
CA ALA A 80 -2.43 14.48 6.21
C ALA A 80 -1.68 15.24 5.09
N THR A 81 -0.73 14.57 4.42
CA THR A 81 0.03 15.16 3.31
C THR A 81 -0.86 15.45 2.10
N MET A 82 -1.77 14.54 1.73
CA MET A 82 -2.67 14.75 0.60
C MET A 82 -3.72 15.81 0.90
N ARG A 83 -4.25 15.87 2.13
CA ARG A 83 -5.24 16.88 2.53
C ARG A 83 -4.69 18.31 2.48
N ASP A 84 -3.38 18.48 2.62
CA ASP A 84 -2.73 19.80 2.51
C ASP A 84 -2.64 20.30 1.06
N GLY A 85 -2.53 19.36 0.10
CA GLY A 85 -2.28 19.68 -1.31
C GLY A 85 -3.40 19.33 -2.29
N LEU A 86 -4.52 18.76 -1.83
CA LEU A 86 -5.64 18.37 -2.67
C LEU A 86 -6.96 18.71 -1.98
N THR A 87 -7.52 19.84 -2.36
CA THR A 87 -8.81 20.33 -1.86
C THR A 87 -10.00 19.70 -2.59
N ASP A 88 -11.20 19.80 -2.01
CA ASP A 88 -12.44 19.35 -2.64
C ASP A 88 -12.66 20.01 -4.02
N GLU A 89 -12.26 21.27 -4.17
CA GLU A 89 -12.35 22.02 -5.43
C GLU A 89 -11.38 21.48 -6.47
N GLU A 90 -10.14 21.15 -6.09
CA GLU A 90 -9.16 20.55 -7.00
C GLU A 90 -9.57 19.14 -7.45
N LEU A 91 -10.20 18.36 -6.57
CA LEU A 91 -10.81 17.08 -6.94
C LEU A 91 -11.91 17.27 -7.98
N ALA A 92 -12.82 18.22 -7.74
CA ALA A 92 -13.90 18.51 -8.67
C ALA A 92 -13.35 18.95 -10.03
N GLN A 93 -12.41 19.88 -10.05
CA GLN A 93 -11.77 20.36 -11.28
C GLN A 93 -11.04 19.24 -12.04
N GLY A 94 -10.32 18.37 -11.32
CA GLY A 94 -9.63 17.22 -11.93
C GLY A 94 -10.61 16.24 -12.56
N TRP A 95 -11.71 15.91 -11.89
CA TRP A 95 -12.73 15.02 -12.41
C TRP A 95 -13.49 15.63 -13.60
N GLU A 96 -13.86 16.91 -13.52
CA GLU A 96 -14.49 17.63 -14.64
C GLU A 96 -13.57 17.71 -15.86
N HIS A 97 -12.27 17.90 -15.65
CA HIS A 97 -11.30 17.88 -16.74
C HIS A 97 -11.27 16.52 -17.44
N ILE A 98 -11.25 15.43 -16.68
CA ILE A 98 -11.32 14.06 -17.22
C ILE A 98 -12.65 13.84 -17.94
N ALA A 99 -13.78 14.22 -17.34
CA ALA A 99 -15.09 14.09 -17.96
C ALA A 99 -15.22 14.94 -19.25
N GLY A 100 -14.54 16.09 -19.33
CA GLY A 100 -14.47 16.91 -20.53
C GLY A 100 -13.66 16.27 -21.67
N LEU A 101 -12.62 15.51 -21.33
CA LEU A 101 -11.77 14.81 -22.31
C LEU A 101 -12.36 13.44 -22.71
N ALA A 102 -12.82 12.68 -21.74
CA ALA A 102 -13.24 11.29 -21.86
C ALA A 102 -14.77 11.14 -22.00
N GLY A 103 -15.53 12.21 -21.85
CA GLY A 103 -16.99 12.16 -21.72
C GLY A 103 -17.43 11.63 -20.35
N GLY A 104 -18.72 11.33 -20.20
CA GLY A 104 -19.28 10.87 -18.93
C GLY A 104 -18.72 9.53 -18.46
N TYR A 105 -18.53 9.39 -17.15
CA TYR A 105 -18.22 8.11 -16.50
C TYR A 105 -19.38 7.12 -16.71
N GLN A 106 -19.06 5.87 -17.08
CA GLN A 106 -20.04 4.83 -17.34
C GLN A 106 -20.00 3.70 -16.31
N SER A 107 -18.82 3.12 -16.07
CA SER A 107 -18.64 2.00 -15.13
C SER A 107 -17.18 1.78 -14.78
N HIS A 108 -16.91 0.94 -13.79
CA HIS A 108 -15.59 0.44 -13.46
C HIS A 108 -15.59 -1.10 -13.44
N ARG A 109 -14.45 -1.71 -13.76
CA ARG A 109 -14.26 -3.18 -13.73
C ARG A 109 -13.68 -3.63 -12.40
N ASP A 110 -13.28 -4.90 -12.34
CA ASP A 110 -12.60 -5.45 -11.17
C ASP A 110 -11.33 -4.67 -10.84
N THR A 111 -11.09 -4.56 -9.55
CA THR A 111 -9.93 -3.86 -9.02
C THR A 111 -8.86 -4.88 -8.70
N ASP A 112 -7.66 -4.66 -9.21
CA ASP A 112 -6.50 -5.44 -8.78
C ASP A 112 -5.79 -4.71 -7.64
N ALA A 113 -5.38 -5.42 -6.59
CA ALA A 113 -4.66 -4.86 -5.45
C ALA A 113 -3.29 -5.54 -5.30
N VAL A 114 -2.23 -4.73 -5.34
CA VAL A 114 -0.85 -5.20 -5.23
C VAL A 114 -0.12 -4.44 -4.13
N ARG A 115 0.65 -5.15 -3.30
CA ARG A 115 1.56 -4.52 -2.35
C ARG A 115 2.82 -4.07 -3.07
N VAL A 116 3.13 -2.78 -3.00
CA VAL A 116 4.32 -2.16 -3.58
C VAL A 116 5.03 -1.36 -2.49
N GLY A 117 6.11 -1.94 -1.95
CA GLY A 117 6.80 -1.39 -0.78
C GLY A 117 5.86 -1.30 0.43
N ASP A 118 5.78 -0.11 1.03
CA ASP A 118 4.96 0.16 2.22
C ASP A 118 3.50 0.51 1.89
N PHE A 119 3.10 0.43 0.62
CA PHE A 119 1.76 0.80 0.18
C PHE A 119 1.05 -0.35 -0.51
N THR A 120 -0.27 -0.40 -0.38
CA THR A 120 -1.12 -1.22 -1.24
C THR A 120 -1.64 -0.35 -2.37
N THR A 121 -1.22 -0.64 -3.59
CA THR A 121 -1.68 0.05 -4.79
C THR A 121 -2.78 -0.75 -5.45
N THR A 122 -3.91 -0.11 -5.72
CA THR A 122 -5.00 -0.70 -6.49
C THR A 122 -5.03 -0.11 -7.89
N ASN A 123 -5.37 -0.93 -8.88
CA ASN A 123 -5.62 -0.50 -10.25
C ASN A 123 -7.02 -0.94 -10.66
N THR A 124 -7.89 0.03 -10.92
CA THR A 124 -9.28 -0.22 -11.33
C THR A 124 -9.50 0.33 -12.74
N PRO A 125 -9.78 -0.50 -13.74
CA PRO A 125 -10.15 -0.03 -15.07
C PRO A 125 -11.49 0.71 -15.02
N LEU A 126 -11.50 1.94 -15.55
CA LEU A 126 -12.67 2.80 -15.68
C LEU A 126 -13.09 2.88 -17.15
N THR A 127 -14.39 2.82 -17.40
CA THR A 127 -14.99 3.04 -18.72
C THR A 127 -15.68 4.41 -18.74
N PHE A 128 -15.27 5.24 -19.69
CA PHE A 128 -15.88 6.53 -20.01
C PHE A 128 -16.47 6.49 -21.42
N ALA A 129 -17.22 7.52 -21.82
CA ALA A 129 -17.88 7.57 -23.12
C ALA A 129 -16.91 7.55 -24.33
N ALA A 130 -15.72 8.15 -24.17
CA ALA A 130 -14.73 8.32 -25.23
C ALA A 130 -13.49 7.42 -25.06
N GLY A 131 -13.44 6.55 -24.04
CA GLY A 131 -12.30 5.64 -23.84
C GLY A 131 -12.25 4.95 -22.48
N GLU A 132 -11.16 4.22 -22.26
CA GLU A 132 -10.86 3.53 -20.99
C GLU A 132 -9.71 4.23 -20.27
N PHE A 133 -9.81 4.32 -18.95
CA PHE A 133 -8.78 4.83 -18.05
C PHE A 133 -8.52 3.83 -16.93
N VAL A 134 -7.48 4.06 -16.12
CA VAL A 134 -7.21 3.26 -14.93
C VAL A 134 -7.12 4.20 -13.73
N ALA A 135 -8.00 4.01 -12.76
CA ALA A 135 -7.87 4.62 -11.45
C ALA A 135 -6.83 3.85 -10.64
N ARG A 136 -5.74 4.53 -10.29
CA ARG A 136 -4.70 4.01 -9.42
C ARG A 136 -4.75 4.70 -8.07
N ILE A 137 -4.93 3.91 -7.01
CA ILE A 137 -5.05 4.42 -5.64
C ILE A 137 -4.02 3.72 -4.78
N SER A 138 -3.23 4.49 -4.03
CA SER A 138 -2.23 3.96 -3.12
C SER A 138 -2.70 4.16 -1.69
N PHE A 139 -2.93 3.05 -0.99
CA PHE A 139 -3.35 3.00 0.41
C PHE A 139 -2.16 2.72 1.32
N ARG A 140 -2.18 3.36 2.49
CA ARG A 140 -1.36 2.98 3.65
C ARG A 140 -2.03 1.85 4.43
N ASP A 141 -1.30 1.26 5.35
CA ASP A 141 -1.83 0.22 6.26
C ASP A 141 -2.95 0.74 7.17
N ASP A 142 -3.00 2.03 7.47
CA ASP A 142 -4.08 2.67 8.23
C ASP A 142 -5.34 2.96 7.41
N ARG A 143 -5.36 2.54 6.14
CA ARG A 143 -6.44 2.74 5.15
C ARG A 143 -6.57 4.16 4.59
N THR A 144 -5.71 5.10 4.97
CA THR A 144 -5.66 6.41 4.30
C THR A 144 -5.05 6.31 2.91
N ILE A 145 -5.48 7.22 2.04
CA ILE A 145 -4.98 7.35 0.67
C ILE A 145 -3.74 8.23 0.70
N ALA A 146 -2.63 7.69 0.22
CA ALA A 146 -1.38 8.39 0.00
C ALA A 146 -1.21 8.88 -1.45
N GLY A 147 -2.02 8.37 -2.38
CA GLY A 147 -1.99 8.78 -3.78
C GLY A 147 -3.25 8.37 -4.54
N LEU A 148 -3.70 9.24 -5.44
CA LEU A 148 -4.84 9.04 -6.34
C LEU A 148 -4.44 9.54 -7.73
N TYR A 149 -4.53 8.68 -8.74
CA TYR A 149 -4.19 9.00 -10.12
C TYR A 149 -5.20 8.39 -11.08
N ILE A 150 -5.59 9.13 -12.11
CA ILE A 150 -6.31 8.57 -13.26
C ILE A 150 -5.33 8.55 -14.43
N LEU A 151 -5.02 7.35 -14.90
CA LEU A 151 -3.97 7.11 -15.89
C LEU A 151 -4.56 6.54 -17.16
N ASP A 152 -3.91 6.79 -18.29
CA ASP A 152 -4.13 6.00 -19.50
C ASP A 152 -3.75 4.52 -19.23
N PRO A 153 -4.46 3.55 -19.82
CA PRO A 153 -4.20 2.13 -19.59
C PRO A 153 -2.77 1.71 -19.98
N ASN A 154 -2.18 2.37 -20.99
CA ASN A 154 -0.79 2.15 -21.39
C ASN A 154 0.20 2.63 -20.30
N ALA A 155 -0.06 3.78 -19.68
CA ALA A 155 0.77 4.32 -18.61
C ALA A 155 0.66 3.48 -17.33
N ALA A 156 -0.53 2.95 -17.04
CA ALA A 156 -0.76 2.07 -15.89
C ALA A 156 0.02 0.73 -16.02
N GLY A 157 0.04 0.12 -17.21
CA GLY A 157 0.73 -1.15 -17.45
C GLY A 157 2.27 -1.06 -17.44
N ALA A 158 2.84 0.13 -17.68
CA ALA A 158 4.29 0.32 -17.79
C ALA A 158 5.06 0.19 -16.46
N GLN A 159 4.38 0.26 -15.31
CA GLN A 159 4.99 0.18 -13.97
C GLN A 159 4.80 -1.16 -13.26
N ALA A 160 4.11 -2.11 -13.89
CA ALA A 160 3.93 -3.48 -13.37
C ALA A 160 5.04 -4.46 -13.83
N ARG A 161 6.16 -3.95 -14.37
CA ARG A 161 7.29 -4.74 -14.91
C ARG A 161 8.57 -4.53 -14.12
#